data_AF-A0A118JRL5-F1
#
_entry.id   AF-A0A118JRL5-F1
#
_cell.length_a   1.000
_cell.length_b   1.000
_cell.length_c   1.000
_cell.angle_alpha   90.00
_cell.angle_beta   90.00
_cell.angle_gamma   90.00
#
_symmetry.space_group_name_H-M   'P 1'
#
loop_
_entity.id
_entity.type
_entity.pdbx_description
1 polymer ?
#
loop_
_entity_poly.entity_id
_entity_poly.type
_entity_poly.pdbx_seq_one_letter_code
_entity_poly.pdbx_strand_id
1 'polypeptide(L)'
;MEKKDITRKSVTRKGLRIDEFGADLIAFETVPNKFEAQAFAELLEEGINIPAWFSFNSKDGVNVVSGDSLTECAKIVDSCQKVVAIGINCTPPRFISGLIQTIKKGTAKPILVLLLVGDFTVD
;
A
#
# COMPACT_ATOMS: atom_id res chain seq x y z
N MET A 1 31.07 30.44 0.53
CA MET A 1 29.74 30.35 1.17
C MET A 1 29.09 29.07 0.65
N GLU A 2 29.29 28.00 1.41
CA GLU A 2 29.11 26.62 1.00
C GLU A 2 27.64 26.22 1.21
N LYS A 3 26.91 25.99 0.12
CA LYS A 3 25.58 25.39 0.18
C LYS A 3 25.80 23.91 0.47
N LYS A 4 25.57 23.51 1.71
CA LYS A 4 25.60 22.11 2.13
C LYS A 4 24.53 21.37 1.35
N ASP A 5 24.95 20.56 0.39
CA ASP A 5 24.15 19.49 -0.18
C ASP A 5 23.61 18.64 0.96
N ILE A 6 22.30 18.70 1.17
CA ILE A 6 21.56 17.77 2.01
C ILE A 6 21.59 16.45 1.24
N THR A 7 22.68 15.74 1.46
CA THR A 7 22.95 14.39 1.01
C THR A 7 21.72 13.53 1.27
N ARG A 8 21.20 12.92 0.19
CA ARG A 8 20.48 11.65 0.24
C ARG A 8 21.29 10.74 1.17
N LYS A 9 20.90 10.66 2.44
CA LYS A 9 21.32 9.56 3.29
C LYS A 9 20.63 8.36 2.69
N SER A 10 21.34 7.66 1.82
CA SER A 10 21.07 6.26 1.53
C SER A 10 21.02 5.56 2.88
N VAL A 11 19.81 5.37 3.40
CA VAL A 11 19.58 4.50 4.53
C VAL A 11 20.00 3.14 4.02
N THR A 12 21.23 2.74 4.30
CA THR A 12 21.68 1.37 4.05
C THR A 12 20.94 0.52 5.07
N ARG A 13 19.69 0.16 4.75
CA ARG A 13 18.85 -0.73 5.55
C ARG A 13 19.48 -2.12 5.48
N LYS A 14 20.49 -2.39 6.34
CA LYS A 14 20.94 -3.74 6.64
C LYS A 14 19.88 -4.41 7.53
N GLY A 15 18.72 -4.68 6.94
CA GLY A 15 17.68 -5.52 7.52
C GLY A 15 17.73 -6.92 6.93
N LEU A 16 17.04 -7.85 7.59
CA LEU A 16 16.82 -9.21 7.09
C LEU A 16 16.11 -9.14 5.73
N ARG A 17 16.69 -9.76 4.70
CA ARG A 17 16.10 -9.81 3.35
C ARG A 17 15.02 -10.89 3.32
N ILE A 18 13.76 -10.49 3.30
CA ILE A 18 12.62 -11.43 3.35
C ILE A 18 12.55 -12.34 2.11
N ASP A 19 13.08 -11.90 0.98
CA ASP A 19 13.15 -12.69 -0.25
C ASP A 19 14.16 -13.85 -0.19
N GLU A 20 15.09 -13.82 0.77
CA GLU A 20 16.01 -14.94 1.03
C GLU A 20 15.35 -16.11 1.78
N PHE A 21 14.13 -15.92 2.32
CA PHE A 21 13.37 -16.94 3.06
C PHE A 21 12.41 -17.74 2.20
N GLY A 22 12.43 -17.57 0.87
CA GLY A 22 11.60 -18.34 -0.06
C GLY A 22 10.13 -17.95 -0.07
N ALA A 23 9.80 -16.72 0.32
CA ALA A 23 8.43 -16.20 0.20
C ALA A 23 8.07 -15.95 -1.28
N ASP A 24 6.88 -16.37 -1.70
CA ASP A 24 6.40 -16.17 -3.08
C ASP A 24 5.88 -14.74 -3.33
N LEU A 25 5.49 -14.02 -2.27
CA LEU A 25 4.85 -12.71 -2.33
C LEU A 25 5.03 -11.95 -1.01
N ILE A 26 5.15 -10.62 -1.09
CA ILE A 26 5.07 -9.74 0.09
C ILE A 26 3.68 -9.09 0.19
N ALA A 27 3.10 -9.16 1.38
CA ALA A 27 1.85 -8.50 1.70
C ALA A 27 2.12 -7.24 2.54
N PHE A 28 2.02 -6.05 1.94
CA PHE A 28 1.97 -4.79 2.70
C PHE A 28 0.53 -4.51 3.07
N GLU A 29 0.14 -4.90 4.28
CA GLU A 29 -1.23 -4.75 4.76
C GLU A 29 -1.42 -3.55 5.69
N THR A 30 -2.61 -2.97 5.66
CA THR A 30 -3.00 -1.85 6.53
C THR A 30 -2.07 -0.65 6.37
N VAL A 31 -1.63 -0.36 5.15
CA VAL A 31 -0.74 0.79 4.89
C VAL A 31 -1.52 2.08 5.20
N PRO A 32 -1.06 2.91 6.15
CA PRO A 32 -1.93 3.93 6.73
C PRO A 32 -1.95 5.24 5.94
N ASN A 33 -0.92 5.50 5.13
CA ASN A 33 -0.73 6.79 4.45
C ASN A 33 0.08 6.64 3.15
N LYS A 34 0.08 7.72 2.35
CA LYS A 34 0.77 7.74 1.06
C LYS A 34 2.30 7.72 1.15
N PHE A 35 2.88 8.27 2.21
CA PHE A 35 4.33 8.34 2.37
C PHE A 35 4.94 6.97 2.67
N GLU A 36 4.27 6.16 3.49
CA GLU A 36 4.64 4.77 3.72
C GLU A 36 4.45 3.93 2.47
N ALA A 37 3.33 4.11 1.75
CA ALA A 37 3.11 3.44 0.47
C ALA A 37 4.25 3.73 -0.53
N GLN A 38 4.65 4.99 -0.65
CA GLN A 38 5.79 5.41 -1.48
C GLN A 38 7.10 4.78 -0.99
N ALA A 39 7.39 4.85 0.31
CA ALA A 39 8.63 4.34 0.87
C ALA A 39 8.77 2.81 0.73
N PHE A 40 7.66 2.06 0.79
CA PHE A 40 7.64 0.63 0.54
C PHE A 40 7.79 0.30 -0.95
N ALA A 41 7.14 1.06 -1.83
CA ALA A 41 7.30 0.91 -3.27
C ALA A 41 8.76 1.16 -3.72
N GLU A 42 9.40 2.21 -3.19
CA GLU A 42 10.82 2.49 -3.43
C GLU A 42 11.71 1.35 -2.93
N LEU A 43 11.45 0.83 -1.72
CA LEU A 43 12.19 -0.30 -1.17
C LEU A 43 12.07 -1.56 -2.02
N LEU A 44 10.89 -1.82 -2.60
CA LEU A 44 10.70 -2.95 -3.51
C LEU A 44 11.61 -2.81 -4.74
N GLU A 45 11.68 -1.62 -5.34
CA GLU A 45 12.52 -1.38 -6.52
C GLU A 45 14.02 -1.49 -6.20
N GLU A 46 14.45 -1.14 -4.98
CA GLU A 46 15.86 -1.11 -4.57
C GLU A 46 16.55 -2.48 -4.41
N GLY A 47 15.81 -3.60 -4.39
CA GLY A 47 16.47 -4.90 -4.38
C GLY A 47 15.65 -6.13 -4.02
N ILE A 48 14.37 -6.00 -3.70
CA ILE A 48 13.49 -7.14 -3.40
C ILE A 48 13.01 -7.73 -4.73
N ASN A 49 13.22 -9.02 -4.96
CA ASN A 49 12.90 -9.66 -6.26
C ASN A 49 11.60 -10.46 -6.29
N ILE A 50 10.81 -10.40 -5.22
CA ILE A 50 9.51 -11.07 -5.16
C ILE A 50 8.37 -10.05 -5.33
N PRO A 51 7.25 -10.44 -5.95
CA PRO A 51 6.11 -9.54 -6.14
C PRO A 51 5.50 -9.13 -4.80
N ALA A 52 4.69 -8.06 -4.83
CA ALA A 52 3.99 -7.59 -3.65
C ALA A 52 2.55 -7.16 -3.93
N TRP A 53 1.70 -7.20 -2.91
CA TRP A 53 0.45 -6.45 -2.91
C TRP A 53 0.46 -5.36 -1.84
N PHE A 54 -0.44 -4.40 -2.02
CA PHE A 54 -0.70 -3.36 -1.03
C PHE A 54 -2.18 -3.38 -0.66
N SER A 55 -2.49 -3.32 0.64
CA SER A 55 -3.83 -3.00 1.10
C SER A 55 -3.84 -1.81 2.05
N PHE A 56 -4.87 -0.99 1.88
CA PHE A 56 -5.16 0.16 2.73
C PHE A 56 -6.43 -0.12 3.54
N ASN A 57 -6.69 0.67 4.58
CA ASN A 57 -7.97 0.66 5.27
C ASN A 57 -8.60 2.06 5.26
N SER A 58 -9.92 2.10 5.40
CA SER A 58 -10.70 3.33 5.40
C SER A 58 -11.73 3.30 6.52
N LYS A 59 -11.92 4.46 7.16
CA LYS A 59 -12.95 4.66 8.19
C LYS A 59 -14.16 5.45 7.68
N ASP A 60 -13.99 6.19 6.58
CA ASP A 60 -14.98 7.10 6.01
C ASP A 60 -15.47 6.68 4.62
N GLY A 61 -14.86 5.64 4.03
CA GLY A 61 -15.21 5.14 2.70
C GLY A 61 -14.64 5.96 1.54
N VAL A 62 -13.76 6.92 1.81
CA VAL A 62 -13.18 7.83 0.80
C VAL A 62 -11.66 7.88 0.91
N ASN A 63 -11.15 8.08 2.11
CA ASN A 63 -9.73 8.30 2.38
C ASN A 63 -9.12 7.09 3.07
N VAL A 64 -7.79 6.97 2.99
CA VAL A 64 -7.06 6.07 3.90
C VAL A 64 -7.10 6.66 5.31
N VAL A 65 -6.79 5.87 6.34
CA VAL A 65 -6.95 6.29 7.75
C VAL A 65 -6.19 7.55 8.14
N SER A 66 -5.09 7.90 7.46
CA SER A 66 -4.36 9.17 7.65
C SER A 66 -5.11 10.40 7.15
N GLY A 67 -6.14 10.21 6.31
CA GLY A 67 -6.83 11.27 5.59
C GLY A 67 -6.30 11.50 4.17
N ASP A 68 -5.28 10.78 3.72
CA ASP A 68 -4.83 10.86 2.33
C ASP A 68 -5.86 10.26 1.35
N SER A 69 -5.88 10.75 0.12
CA SER A 69 -6.73 10.21 -0.94
C SER A 69 -6.34 8.78 -1.27
N LEU A 70 -7.32 7.86 -1.20
CA LEU A 70 -7.10 6.47 -1.58
C LEU A 70 -6.71 6.33 -3.06
N THR A 71 -7.27 7.17 -3.94
CA THR A 71 -6.89 7.16 -5.37
C THR A 71 -5.43 7.55 -5.57
N GLU A 72 -4.92 8.54 -4.82
CA GLU A 72 -3.51 8.92 -4.90
C GLU A 72 -2.61 7.80 -4.37
N CYS A 73 -2.98 7.19 -3.24
CA CYS A 73 -2.26 6.04 -2.69
C CYS A 73 -2.19 4.88 -3.70
N ALA A 74 -3.32 4.57 -4.36
CA ALA A 74 -3.36 3.54 -5.40
C ALA A 74 -2.44 3.86 -6.58
N LYS A 75 -2.43 5.11 -7.07
CA LYS A 75 -1.53 5.52 -8.18
C LYS A 75 -0.05 5.40 -7.81
N ILE A 76 0.30 5.75 -6.57
CA ILE A 76 1.67 5.64 -6.07
C ILE A 76 2.16 4.19 -6.18
N VAL A 77 1.40 3.24 -5.62
CA VAL A 77 1.81 1.83 -5.62
C VAL A 77 1.61 1.16 -6.99
N ASP A 78 0.70 1.66 -7.82
CA ASP A 78 0.51 1.20 -9.20
C ASP A 78 1.77 1.43 -10.06
N SER A 79 2.48 2.53 -9.80
CA SER A 79 3.70 2.87 -10.53
C SER A 79 4.85 1.87 -10.33
N CYS A 80 4.85 1.13 -9.22
CA CYS A 80 5.82 0.07 -8.95
C CYS A 80 5.47 -1.20 -9.74
N GLN A 81 6.39 -1.68 -10.57
CA GLN A 81 6.13 -2.83 -11.44
C GLN A 81 6.02 -4.15 -10.66
N LYS A 82 6.65 -4.22 -9.48
CA LYS A 82 6.60 -5.39 -8.60
C LYS A 82 5.28 -5.50 -7.83
N VAL A 83 4.48 -4.45 -7.81
CA VAL A 83 3.14 -4.50 -7.21
C VAL A 83 2.19 -5.18 -8.18
N VAL A 84 1.61 -6.31 -7.77
CA VAL A 84 0.73 -7.13 -8.60
C VAL A 84 -0.75 -6.94 -8.29
N ALA A 85 -1.09 -6.42 -7.11
CA ALA A 85 -2.47 -6.14 -6.71
C ALA A 85 -2.55 -5.02 -5.66
N ILE A 86 -3.67 -4.31 -5.64
CA ILE A 86 -3.92 -3.18 -4.73
C ILE A 86 -5.32 -3.34 -4.15
N GLY A 87 -5.51 -3.11 -2.86
CA GLY A 87 -6.83 -3.35 -2.28
C GLY A 87 -7.12 -2.70 -0.96
N ILE A 88 -8.16 -3.24 -0.33
CA ILE A 88 -8.66 -2.80 0.97
C ILE A 88 -8.70 -3.96 1.94
N ASN A 89 -8.27 -3.71 3.16
CA ASN A 89 -8.47 -4.59 4.30
C ASN A 89 -9.15 -3.84 5.45
N CYS A 90 -9.62 -4.59 6.47
CA CYS A 90 -10.03 -4.05 7.77
C CYS A 90 -10.97 -2.81 7.70
N THR A 91 -11.96 -2.85 6.81
CA THR A 91 -12.85 -1.73 6.52
C THR A 91 -14.31 -2.17 6.59
N PRO A 92 -15.25 -1.36 7.13
CA PRO A 92 -16.66 -1.72 7.20
C PRO A 92 -17.24 -2.12 5.83
N PRO A 93 -17.98 -3.24 5.70
CA PRO A 93 -18.47 -3.76 4.41
C PRO A 93 -19.27 -2.75 3.58
N ARG A 94 -20.02 -1.87 4.25
CA ARG A 94 -20.82 -0.81 3.59
C ARG A 94 -20.00 0.12 2.69
N PHE A 95 -18.70 0.26 2.95
CA PHE A 95 -17.82 1.14 2.16
C PHE A 95 -17.12 0.41 1.01
N ILE A 96 -17.08 -0.93 1.02
CA ILE A 96 -16.22 -1.72 0.13
C ILE A 96 -16.51 -1.47 -1.34
N SER A 97 -17.79 -1.47 -1.75
CA SER A 97 -18.15 -1.23 -3.15
C SER A 97 -17.64 0.12 -3.66
N GLY A 98 -17.83 1.19 -2.88
CA GLY A 98 -17.35 2.54 -3.21
C GLY A 98 -15.83 2.62 -3.28
N LEU A 99 -15.15 1.98 -2.32
CA LEU A 99 -13.69 1.96 -2.26
C LEU A 99 -13.07 1.18 -3.42
N ILE A 100 -13.68 0.07 -3.86
CA ILE A 100 -13.25 -0.66 -5.06
C ILE A 100 -13.29 0.29 -6.28
N GLN A 101 -14.38 1.05 -6.45
CA GLN A 101 -14.48 2.02 -7.54
C GLN A 101 -13.44 3.13 -7.44
N THR A 102 -13.12 3.58 -6.22
CA THR A 102 -12.07 4.57 -5.97
C THR A 102 -10.67 4.05 -6.31
N ILE A 103 -10.38 2.78 -6.00
CA ILE A 103 -9.09 2.14 -6.34
C ILE A 103 -8.98 1.96 -7.86
N LYS A 104 -10.04 1.53 -8.54
CA LYS A 104 -10.06 1.38 -10.02
C LYS A 104 -9.70 2.67 -10.78
N LYS A 105 -9.88 3.84 -10.17
CA LYS A 105 -9.46 5.13 -10.76
C LYS A 105 -7.95 5.34 -10.73
N GLY A 106 -7.23 4.60 -9.87
CA GLY A 106 -5.79 4.71 -9.68
C GLY A 106 -4.98 3.55 -10.23
N THR A 107 -5.62 2.46 -10.67
CA THR A 107 -4.92 1.27 -11.18
C THR A 107 -5.81 0.43 -12.10
N ALA A 108 -5.18 -0.28 -13.03
CA ALA A 108 -5.81 -1.36 -13.80
C ALA A 108 -5.48 -2.77 -13.25
N LYS A 109 -4.66 -2.86 -12.20
CA LYS A 109 -4.24 -4.12 -11.57
C LYS A 109 -5.42 -4.76 -10.82
N PRO A 110 -5.36 -6.09 -10.57
CA PRO A 110 -6.34 -6.78 -9.74
C PRO A 110 -6.55 -6.09 -8.38
N ILE A 111 -7.80 -6.08 -7.94
CA ILE A 111 -8.19 -5.53 -6.63
C ILE A 111 -8.47 -6.67 -5.67
N LEU A 112 -7.82 -6.65 -4.51
CA LEU A 112 -8.06 -7.58 -3.42
C LEU A 112 -8.91 -6.93 -2.32
N VAL A 113 -9.76 -7.73 -1.67
CA VAL A 113 -10.56 -7.29 -0.54
C VAL A 113 -10.44 -8.33 0.56
N LEU A 114 -9.90 -7.91 1.71
CA LEU A 114 -9.70 -8.77 2.88
C LEU A 114 -10.60 -8.27 4.01
N LEU A 115 -11.70 -8.98 4.25
CA LEU A 115 -12.68 -8.62 5.28
C LEU A 115 -12.42 -9.40 6.56
N LEU A 116 -12.55 -8.73 7.71
CA LEU A 116 -12.69 -9.41 8.99
C LEU A 116 -14.09 -10.02 9.08
N VAL A 117 -14.19 -11.22 9.65
CA VAL A 117 -15.47 -11.86 9.96
C VAL A 117 -15.80 -11.56 11.43
N GLY A 118 -16.86 -10.79 11.69
CA GLY A 118 -17.32 -10.40 13.03
C GLY A 118 -18.58 -9.53 12.97
N ASP A 119 -19.40 -9.55 14.03
CA ASP A 119 -20.80 -9.08 14.02
C ASP A 119 -21.02 -7.75 13.30
N PHE A 120 -21.64 -7.86 12.13
CA PHE A 120 -22.05 -6.75 11.29
C PHE A 120 -23.43 -6.25 11.75
N THR A 121 -23.57 -5.86 13.03
CA THR A 121 -24.76 -5.12 13.43
C THR A 121 -24.65 -3.72 12.84
N VAL A 122 -25.50 -3.47 11.86
CA VAL A 122 -25.82 -2.15 11.35
C VAL A 122 -26.48 -1.37 12.49
N ASP A 123 -25.77 -0.38 13.04
CA ASP A 123 -26.40 0.74 13.76
C ASP A 123 -27.11 1.67 12.78
#